data_AF-A0A7H9K4B2-F1
#
_entry.id   AF-A0A7H9K4B2-F1
#
_cell.length_a   1.000
_cell.length_b   1.000
_cell.length_c   1.000
_cell.angle_alpha   90.00
_cell.angle_beta   90.00
_cell.angle_gamma   90.00
#
_symmetry.space_group_name_H-M   'P 1'
#
loop_
_entity.id
_entity.type
_entity.pdbx_description
1 polymer ?
#
loop_
_entity_poly.entity_id
_entity_poly.type
_entity_poly.pdbx_seq_one_letter_code
_entity_poly.pdbx_strand_id
1 'polypeptide(L)' 'MLGKVFFVVLSCSLLLNPLTTYAKNYPCSGKKGGVSHCTSDGKFVCNDGTISKSKKICTKNSR' A
#
# COMPACT_ATOMS: atom_id res chain seq x y z
N MET A 1 -28.15 18.62 31.08
CA MET A 1 -27.79 17.19 30.88
C MET A 1 -27.69 16.80 29.41
N LEU A 2 -28.66 17.21 28.57
CA LEU A 2 -28.75 16.84 27.15
C LEU A 2 -27.54 17.28 26.29
N GLY A 3 -26.98 18.48 26.52
CA GLY A 3 -25.80 18.97 25.79
C GLY A 3 -24.51 18.17 26.06
N LYS A 4 -24.32 17.67 27.29
CA LYS A 4 -23.16 16.80 27.63
C LYS A 4 -23.23 15.46 26.90
N VAL A 5 -24.42 14.88 26.80
CA VAL A 5 -24.65 13.63 26.06
C VAL A 5 -24.37 13.84 24.56
N PHE A 6 -24.76 15.00 24.01
CA PHE A 6 -24.49 15.34 22.62
C PHE A 6 -22.99 15.41 22.29
N PHE A 7 -22.20 16.04 23.16
CA PHE A 7 -20.73 16.09 23.01
C PHE A 7 -20.05 14.72 23.10
N VAL A 8 -20.57 13.82 23.94
CA VAL A 8 -20.07 12.45 24.10
C VAL A 8 -20.40 11.59 22.87
N VAL A 9 -21.63 11.68 22.35
CA VAL A 9 -22.06 10.92 21.15
C VAL A 9 -21.30 11.39 19.91
N LEU A 10 -21.10 12.71 19.75
CA LEU A 10 -20.35 13.27 18.63
C LEU A 10 -18.87 12.85 18.66
N SER A 11 -18.25 12.84 19.84
CA SER A 11 -16.84 12.39 19.99
C SER A 11 -16.68 10.88 19.74
N CYS A 12 -17.62 10.04 20.19
CA CYS A 12 -17.58 8.60 19.94
C CYS A 12 -17.74 8.25 18.45
N SER A 13 -18.50 9.04 17.70
CA SER A 13 -18.79 8.79 16.28
C SER A 13 -17.55 8.90 15.38
N LEU A 14 -16.55 9.71 15.77
CA LEU A 14 -15.31 9.86 14.99
C LEU A 14 -14.36 8.67 15.13
N LEU A 15 -14.48 7.88 16.20
CA LEU A 15 -13.56 6.78 16.51
C LEU A 15 -13.86 5.48 15.75
N LEU A 16 -15.00 5.42 15.05
CA LEU A 16 -15.52 4.20 14.42
C LEU A 16 -15.27 4.13 12.91
N ASN A 17 -14.53 5.08 12.31
CA ASN A 17 -14.27 5.04 10.87
C ASN A 17 -13.18 3.98 10.56
N PRO A 18 -13.50 2.92 9.80
CA PRO A 18 -12.49 1.96 9.38
C PRO A 18 -11.53 2.64 8.40
N LEU A 19 -10.24 2.68 8.77
CA LEU A 19 -9.17 3.05 7.86
C LEU A 19 -9.05 1.95 6.79
N THR A 20 -9.69 2.17 5.65
CA THR A 20 -9.60 1.28 4.49
C THR A 20 -8.20 1.37 3.88
N THR A 21 -7.31 0.46 4.30
CA THR A 21 -5.97 0.36 3.71
C THR A 21 -6.05 -0.36 2.36
N TYR A 22 -5.81 0.38 1.27
CA TYR A 22 -5.79 -0.18 -0.07
C TYR A 22 -4.42 -0.79 -0.35
N ALA A 23 -4.28 -2.10 -0.12
CA ALA A 23 -3.07 -2.83 -0.47
C ALA A 23 -2.98 -3.02 -1.99
N LYS A 24 -2.53 -1.99 -2.73
CA LYS A 24 -2.17 -2.14 -4.14
C LYS A 24 -0.91 -3.01 -4.22
N ASN A 25 -1.03 -4.18 -4.84
CA ASN A 25 0.09 -5.12 -5.03
C ASN A 25 1.03 -4.60 -6.13
N TYR A 26 1.77 -3.55 -5.81
CA TYR A 26 2.77 -2.94 -6.67
C TYR A 26 4.10 -3.69 -6.55
N PRO A 27 4.80 -3.99 -7.67
CA PRO A 27 6.09 -4.67 -7.61
C PRO A 27 7.06 -3.90 -6.73
N CYS A 28 7.79 -4.62 -5.87
CA CYS A 28 8.79 -4.02 -4.98
C CYS A 28 8.24 -2.96 -3.99
N SER A 29 7.02 -3.13 -3.48
CA SER A 29 6.42 -2.25 -2.46
C SER A 29 6.98 -2.46 -1.04
N GLY A 30 6.78 -1.45 -0.18
CA GLY A 30 7.15 -1.48 1.23
C GLY A 30 8.66 -1.52 1.44
N LYS A 31 9.14 -2.47 2.25
CA LYS A 31 10.57 -2.62 2.60
C LYS A 31 11.48 -2.94 1.41
N LYS A 32 10.91 -3.38 0.28
CA LYS A 32 11.66 -3.68 -0.95
C LYS A 32 12.22 -2.44 -1.65
N GLY A 33 11.72 -1.25 -1.30
CA GLY A 33 12.31 0.03 -1.73
C GLY A 33 12.06 0.42 -3.18
N GLY A 34 11.09 -0.18 -3.88
CA GLY A 34 10.79 0.10 -5.28
C GLY A 34 11.59 -0.75 -6.28
N VAL A 35 11.29 -0.57 -7.56
CA VAL A 35 11.90 -1.33 -8.66
C VAL A 35 13.27 -0.73 -8.98
N SER A 36 14.31 -1.56 -8.99
CA SER A 36 15.66 -1.19 -9.43
C SER A 36 15.77 -1.30 -10.96
N HIS A 37 15.55 -2.52 -11.46
CA HIS A 37 15.61 -2.84 -12.88
C HIS A 37 14.81 -4.11 -13.15
N CYS A 38 14.80 -4.56 -14.40
CA CYS A 38 14.06 -5.74 -14.82
C CYS A 38 15.00 -6.74 -15.47
N THR A 39 14.74 -8.03 -15.20
CA THR A 39 15.46 -9.12 -15.83
C THR A 39 15.01 -9.28 -17.28
N SER A 40 15.83 -9.94 -18.10
CA SER A 40 15.47 -10.26 -19.49
C SER A 40 14.19 -11.11 -19.59
N ASP A 41 13.91 -11.93 -18.57
CA ASP A 41 12.68 -12.73 -18.46
C ASP A 41 11.45 -11.91 -18.00
N GLY A 42 11.58 -10.59 -17.87
CA GLY A 42 10.49 -9.70 -17.50
C GLY A 42 10.13 -9.72 -16.01
N LYS A 43 11.04 -10.10 -15.12
CA LYS A 43 10.81 -10.02 -13.65
C LYS A 43 11.33 -8.69 -13.11
N PHE A 44 10.64 -8.13 -12.12
CA PHE A 44 11.12 -6.93 -11.43
C PHE A 44 12.19 -7.30 -10.40
N VAL A 45 13.33 -6.64 -10.46
CA VAL A 45 14.38 -6.66 -9.42
C VAL A 45 14.16 -5.46 -8.52
N CYS A 46 14.14 -5.68 -7.21
CA CYS A 46 13.90 -4.65 -6.21
C CYS A 46 15.20 -4.00 -5.73
N ASN A 47 15.11 -2.82 -5.13
CA ASN A 47 16.28 -2.12 -4.58
C ASN A 47 16.95 -2.86 -3.41
N ASP A 48 16.23 -3.75 -2.73
CA ASP A 48 16.79 -4.68 -1.73
C ASP A 48 17.55 -5.88 -2.35
N GLY A 49 17.64 -5.96 -3.69
CA GLY A 49 18.30 -7.04 -4.41
C GLY A 49 17.43 -8.29 -4.63
N THR A 50 16.20 -8.32 -4.11
CA THR A 50 15.30 -9.46 -4.28
C THR A 50 14.48 -9.39 -5.58
N ILE A 51 14.05 -10.54 -6.10
CA ILE A 51 13.07 -10.59 -7.19
C ILE A 51 11.66 -10.35 -6.65
N SER A 52 10.90 -9.49 -7.30
CA SER A 52 9.49 -9.24 -6.99
C SER A 52 8.63 -10.49 -7.24
N LYS A 53 7.74 -10.78 -6.30
CA LYS A 53 6.73 -11.85 -6.43
C LYS A 53 5.47 -11.40 -7.17
N SER A 54 5.49 -10.20 -7.76
CA SER A 54 4.36 -9.71 -8.54
C SER A 54 4.11 -10.64 -9.74
N LYS A 55 2.84 -10.93 -10.02
CA LYS A 55 2.43 -11.64 -11.23
C LYS A 55 2.51 -10.76 -12.49
N LYS A 56 2.78 -9.46 -12.32
CA LYS A 56 2.97 -8.53 -13.42
C LYS A 56 4.31 -8.81 -14.11
N ILE A 57 4.34 -8.62 -15.42
CA ILE A 57 5.57 -8.65 -16.21
C ILE A 57 6.12 -7.24 -16.25
N CYS A 58 7.42 -7.11 -16.02
CA CYS A 58 8.10 -5.85 -16.24
C CYS A 58 8.19 -5.57 -17.73
N THR A 59 7.46 -4.55 -18.16
CA THR A 59 7.54 -4.00 -19.51
C THR A 59 8.39 -2.73 -19.50
N LYS A 60 8.94 -2.33 -20.66
CA LYS A 60 9.74 -1.10 -20.80
C LYS A 60 9.04 0.16 -20.26
N ASN A 61 7.71 0.17 -20.16
CA ASN A 61 6.89 1.28 -19.67
C ASN A 61 6.50 1.17 -18.18
N SER A 62 7.03 0.20 -17.44
CA SER A 62 6.73 0.00 -16.02
C SER A 62 7.71 0.71 -15.08
N ARG A 63 8.49 1.66 -15.59
CA ARG A 63 9.51 2.41 -14.85
C ARG A 63 9.05 3.84 -14.56
#